data_AF-A0A9D2IQD8-F1
#
_entry.id   AF-A0A9D2IQD8-F1
#
_cell.length_a   1.000
_cell.length_b   1.000
_cell.length_c   1.000
_cell.angle_alpha   90.00
_cell.angle_beta   90.00
_cell.angle_gamma   90.00
#
_symmetry.space_group_name_H-M   'P 1'
#
loop_
_entity.id
_entity.type
_entity.pdbx_description
1 polymer ?
#
loop_
_entity_poly.entity_id
_entity_poly.type
_entity_poly.pdbx_seq_one_letter_code
_entity_poly.pdbx_strand_id
1 'polypeptide(L)' 'MEKVIGLITCNYSAKESSALTESRPVASLPYFGRYRLVDFAMSNLVNCGIRTVGMVMPYNYRSIIDHVGSGKDWDL' A
#
# COMPACT_ATOMS: atom_id res chain seq x y z
N MET A 1 15.30 -3.88 -19.67
CA MET A 1 14.66 -4.31 -18.42
C MET A 1 13.51 -5.21 -18.80
N GLU A 2 13.38 -6.39 -18.19
CA GLU A 2 12.25 -7.29 -18.47
C GLU A 2 10.93 -6.64 -18.08
N LYS A 3 9.84 -6.98 -18.77
CA LYS A 3 8.50 -6.47 -18.44
C LYS A 3 7.99 -7.18 -17.17
N VAL A 4 8.29 -6.58 -16.02
CA VAL A 4 7.86 -7.07 -14.70
C VAL A 4 6.65 -6.26 -14.23
N ILE A 5 5.67 -6.95 -13.65
CA ILE A 5 4.55 -6.33 -12.95
C ILE A 5 4.74 -6.59 -11.46
N GLY A 6 4.74 -5.53 -10.66
CA GLY A 6 4.68 -5.62 -9.21
C GLY A 6 3.26 -5.90 -8.76
N LEU A 7 3.08 -6.81 -7.81
CA LEU A 7 1.78 -7.06 -7.18
C LEU A 7 1.91 -6.90 -5.67
N ILE A 8 1.15 -5.96 -5.10
CA ILE A 8 1.06 -5.76 -3.65
C ILE A 8 -0.29 -6.30 -3.19
N THR A 9 -0.29 -7.24 -2.26
CA THR A 9 -1.52 -7.63 -1.55
C THR A 9 -1.68 -6.73 -0.33
N CYS A 10 -2.82 -6.06 -0.20
CA CYS A 10 -3.13 -5.26 0.98
C CYS A 10 -4.04 -6.01 1.96
N ASN A 11 -4.34 -7.28 1.69
CA ASN A 11 -5.27 -8.11 2.45
C ASN A 11 -4.61 -8.80 3.64
N TYR A 12 -3.86 -8.04 4.43
CA TYR A 12 -3.25 -8.52 5.67
C TYR A 12 -4.22 -8.33 6.83
N SER A 13 -4.48 -9.40 7.58
CA SER A 13 -5.19 -9.33 8.85
C SER A 13 -4.22 -9.08 10.00
N ALA A 14 -4.57 -8.16 10.89
CA ALA A 14 -3.91 -8.10 12.19
C ALA A 14 -4.38 -9.30 13.03
N LYS A 15 -3.45 -9.96 13.74
CA LYS A 15 -3.80 -11.05 14.68
C LYS A 15 -4.71 -10.56 15.80
N GLU A 16 -4.54 -9.31 16.22
CA GLU A 16 -5.35 -8.65 17.23
C GLU A 16 -5.91 -7.37 16.66
N SER A 17 -7.22 -7.16 16.81
CA SER A 17 -7.85 -5.90 16.39
C SER A 17 -7.51 -4.80 17.39
N SER A 18 -6.96 -3.70 16.89
CA SER A 18 -6.85 -2.45 17.64
C SER A 18 -7.85 -1.42 17.12
N ALA A 19 -8.08 -0.35 17.89
CA ALA A 19 -8.85 0.81 17.43
C ALA A 19 -8.32 1.40 16.11
N LEU A 20 -7.03 1.21 15.81
CA LEU A 20 -6.41 1.67 14.57
C LEU A 20 -6.75 0.81 13.36
N THR A 21 -7.18 -0.45 13.56
CA THR A 21 -7.50 -1.40 12.48
C THR A 21 -9.00 -1.58 12.26
N GLU A 22 -9.84 -0.94 13.07
CA GLU A 22 -11.30 -1.04 12.99
C GLU A 22 -11.85 -0.38 11.72
N SER A 23 -11.35 0.80 11.37
CA SER A 23 -11.83 1.60 10.24
C SER A 23 -10.96 1.52 8.99
N ARG A 24 -9.82 0.80 9.05
CA ARG A 24 -8.83 0.80 7.96
C ARG A 24 -7.99 -0.48 7.94
N PRO A 25 -7.44 -0.87 6.78
CA PRO A 25 -6.60 -2.06 6.69
C PRO A 25 -5.21 -1.79 7.24
N VAL A 26 -4.50 -2.86 7.62
CA VAL A 26 -3.11 -2.82 8.11
C VAL A 26 -2.20 -2.05 7.16
N ALA A 27 -2.33 -2.26 5.84
CA ALA A 27 -1.54 -1.57 4.82
C ALA A 27 -1.63 -0.03 4.90
N SER A 28 -2.74 0.51 5.42
CA SER A 28 -2.96 1.95 5.56
C SER A 28 -2.62 2.51 6.95
N LEU A 29 -2.06 1.70 7.84
CA LEU A 29 -1.69 2.16 9.17
C LEU A 29 -0.60 3.24 9.08
N PRO A 30 -0.74 4.36 9.81
CA PRO A 30 0.30 5.38 9.91
C PRO A 30 1.60 4.79 10.48
N TYR A 31 2.74 5.23 9.94
CA TYR A 31 4.07 4.80 10.35
C TYR A 31 5.04 6.00 10.30
N PHE A 32 5.84 6.16 11.36
CA PHE A 32 6.77 7.30 11.54
C PHE A 32 6.16 8.69 11.25
N GLY A 33 4.87 8.88 11.56
CA GLY A 33 4.16 10.16 11.48
C GLY A 33 3.78 10.65 10.06
N ARG A 34 4.52 10.24 9.02
CA ARG A 34 4.29 10.70 7.64
C ARG A 34 3.89 9.58 6.67
N TYR A 35 4.31 8.36 6.95
CA TYR A 35 4.16 7.25 6.02
C TYR A 35 2.99 6.35 6.41
N ARG A 36 2.68 5.41 5.54
CA ARG A 36 1.87 4.23 5.81
C ARG A 36 2.63 2.98 5.45
N LEU A 37 2.21 1.84 5.99
CA LEU A 37 2.90 0.56 5.73
C LEU A 37 3.00 0.24 4.22
N VAL A 38 1.99 0.59 3.42
CA VAL A 38 1.99 0.38 1.96
C VAL A 38 3.12 1.16 1.25
N ASP A 39 3.57 2.28 1.81
CA ASP A 39 4.58 3.14 1.18
C ASP A 39 5.91 2.41 0.99
N PHE A 40 6.27 1.54 1.92
CA PHE A 40 7.52 0.79 1.85
C PHE A 40 7.51 -0.22 0.70
N ALA A 41 6.40 -0.93 0.51
CA ALA A 41 6.26 -1.86 -0.61
C ALA A 41 6.26 -1.13 -1.96
N MET A 42 5.51 -0.02 -2.07
CA MET A 42 5.47 0.83 -3.26
C MET A 42 6.86 1.37 -3.60
N SER A 43 7.53 1.97 -2.62
CA SER A 43 8.84 2.59 -2.80
C SER A 43 9.90 1.56 -3.19
N ASN A 44 9.86 0.36 -2.62
CA ASN A 44 10.76 -0.72 -3.01
C ASN A 44 10.58 -1.12 -4.49
N LEU A 45 9.34 -1.30 -4.95
CA LEU A 45 9.07 -1.67 -6.34
C LEU A 45 9.54 -0.58 -7.30
N VAL A 46 9.22 0.68 -7.02
CA VAL A 46 9.59 1.81 -7.87
C VAL A 46 11.10 2.04 -7.87
N ASN A 47 11.78 1.93 -6.71
CA ASN A 47 13.23 2.04 -6.61
C ASN A 47 13.97 0.92 -7.37
N CYS A 48 13.34 -0.24 -7.55
CA CYS A 48 13.84 -1.34 -8.39
C CYS A 48 13.52 -1.17 -9.89
N GLY A 49 12.89 -0.06 -10.29
CA GLY A 49 12.55 0.23 -11.69
C GLY A 49 11.24 -0.41 -12.17
N ILE A 50 10.42 -0.99 -11.27
CA ILE A 50 9.12 -1.56 -11.62
C ILE A 50 8.11 -0.42 -11.72
N ARG A 51 7.59 -0.18 -12.94
CA ARG A 51 6.65 0.93 -13.23
C ARG A 51 5.19 0.52 -13.38
N THR A 52 4.90 -0.78 -13.34
CA THR A 52 3.53 -1.29 -13.37
C THR A 52 3.28 -2.03 -12.07
N VAL A 53 2.44 -1.44 -11.21
CA VAL A 53 2.11 -2.01 -9.90
C VAL A 53 0.60 -2.23 -9.78
N GLY A 54 0.20 -3.48 -9.54
CA GLY A 54 -1.15 -3.84 -9.18
C GLY A 54 -1.30 -3.96 -7.67
N MET A 55 -2.44 -3.52 -7.13
CA MET A 55 -2.79 -3.69 -5.72
C MET A 55 -4.05 -4.53 -5.55
N VAL A 56 -3.98 -5.55 -4.69
CA VAL A 56 -5.14 -6.34 -4.28
C VAL A 56 -5.70 -5.74 -2.99
N MET A 57 -6.88 -5.15 -3.07
CA MET A 57 -7.50 -4.40 -1.99
C MET A 57 -8.38 -5.29 -1.08
N PRO A 58 -8.34 -5.12 0.26
CA PRO A 58 -9.25 -5.77 1.21
C PRO A 58 -10.62 -5.08 1.24
N TYR A 59 -11.60 -5.57 2.01
CA TYR A 59 -12.95 -4.97 2.08
C TYR A 59 -12.96 -3.49 2.55
N ASN A 60 -12.16 -3.12 3.54
CA ASN A 60 -12.11 -1.77 4.14
C ASN A 60 -11.07 -0.84 3.46
N TYR A 61 -10.92 -0.92 2.14
CA TYR A 61 -9.80 -0.31 1.38
C TYR A 61 -9.79 1.20 1.20
N ARG A 62 -10.85 1.93 1.60
CA ARG A 62 -10.99 3.37 1.29
C ARG A 62 -9.77 4.18 1.70
N SER A 63 -9.25 3.95 2.90
CA SER A 63 -8.06 4.63 3.39
C SER A 63 -6.83 4.40 2.50
N ILE A 64 -6.68 3.23 1.89
CA ILE A 64 -5.56 2.94 0.97
C ILE A 64 -5.73 3.74 -0.32
N ILE A 65 -6.92 3.76 -0.91
CA ILE A 65 -7.19 4.53 -2.12
C ILE A 65 -6.99 6.03 -1.88
N ASP A 66 -7.46 6.56 -0.75
CA ASP A 66 -7.30 7.98 -0.43
C ASP A 66 -5.83 8.39 -0.27
N HIS A 67 -4.96 7.44 0.11
CA HIS A 67 -3.54 7.69 0.33
C HIS A 67 -2.69 7.46 -0.91
N VAL A 68 -2.89 6.34 -1.60
CA VAL A 68 -2.13 6.04 -2.82
C VAL A 68 -2.63 6.89 -3.99
N GLY A 69 -3.94 7.16 -4.03
CA GLY A 69 -4.57 7.98 -5.05
C GLY A 69 -4.26 7.47 -6.46
N SER A 70 -3.73 8.36 -7.29
CA SER A 70 -3.30 8.03 -8.65
C SER A 70 -1.90 7.40 -8.74
N GLY A 71 -1.18 7.23 -7.62
CA GLY A 71 0.23 6.78 -7.63
C GLY A 71 1.24 7.88 -7.99
N LYS A 72 0.79 9.13 -8.15
CA LYS A 72 1.63 10.27 -8.58
C LYS A 72 2.85 10.50 -7.69
N ASP A 73 2.74 10.25 -6.39
CA ASP A 73 3.84 10.44 -5.43
C ASP A 73 5.03 9.50 -5.68
N TRP A 74 4.84 8.46 -6.50
CA TRP A 74 5.88 7.52 -6.93
C TRP A 74 6.22 7.63 -8.43
N ASP A 75 5.79 8.71 -9.11
CA ASP A 75 5.98 8.91 -10.55
C ASP A 75 5.47 7.72 -11.41
N LEU A 76 4.31 7.16 -11.01
CA LEU A 76 3.57 6.12 -11.72
C LEU A 76 2.46 6.69 -12.61
#